data_AF-A0AAD2E0Q3-F1
#
_entry.id   AF-A0AAD2E0Q3-F1
#
_cell.length_a   1.000
_cell.length_b   1.000
_cell.length_c   1.000
_cell.angle_alpha   90.00
_cell.angle_beta   90.00
_cell.angle_gamma   90.00
#
_symmetry.space_group_name_H-M   'P 1'
#
loop_
_entity.id
_entity.type
_entity.pdbx_description
1 polymer ?
#
loop_
_entity_poly.entity_id
_entity_poly.type
_entity_poly.pdbx_seq_one_letter_code
_entity_poly.pdbx_strand_id
1 'polypeptide(L)'
;MVELKGEEIEIIHLWSTPRSLSTSLLYSFAQRDDMEVLDEPLYPNFLRITGVERPYQEELLSKMESDGNKVVNEIIFGPGQKKYRFCKNMASQRVLDLTNELMKKGKHCILIRNPLDVLPSFDKVSPPSFMELGYASLVNIYSELCEQGKSPPIIDGTLLQEDPEGTLRGLCEDLGIPFQAAMLKWEAGPKAFDGLWAPYWYKSTHKSTGFESPRKYPVQFPPTLYNLLEQCLPFYNMLRSHVKRSGIMSLRPELPVPANEKLLVWVGDEIVPRESAKVSVLDSVVQGGDAVWEGLRVYNGKIFKLEEHLCRLFDSAKALAFSNVPTRQQVKDAIFKTLISNGMFDDVHIRLTLTRGKKETSGMSPALNLYGCTLIVLAEWKSPIYENDKGITLVTATTRRNSPNNLDSKIHHNNLLNNIIAKIEGNNANADDAIMLDKDGYVSETNASNIFLVRKGRVATPHADYCLPGITRATVMDLVIKEGLFLQERRISLSEFHTSDEAWTVGTIGELSPVVKIDGRTVGDGCIGPLRTKLPRCAVKQPLANLCGNHYSGESLIRG
;
A
#
# COMPACT_ATOMS: atom_id res chain seq x y z
N MET A 1 -39.36 -43.56 7.47
CA MET A 1 -38.16 -43.72 6.62
C MET A 1 -38.51 -43.19 5.25
N VAL A 2 -38.09 -41.97 4.95
CA VAL A 2 -38.13 -41.40 3.59
C VAL A 2 -36.73 -41.62 3.04
N GLU A 3 -36.60 -42.50 2.04
CA GLU A 3 -35.39 -42.62 1.23
C GLU A 3 -35.19 -41.30 0.49
N LEU A 4 -34.16 -40.54 0.88
CA LEU A 4 -33.64 -39.44 0.07
C LEU A 4 -32.98 -40.05 -1.17
N LYS A 5 -33.69 -40.01 -2.30
CA LYS A 5 -33.13 -40.29 -3.62
C LYS A 5 -32.02 -39.28 -3.93
N GLY A 6 -30.77 -39.74 -3.89
CA GLY A 6 -29.66 -39.31 -4.75
C GLY A 6 -29.39 -37.82 -4.91
N GLU A 7 -29.29 -37.04 -3.84
CA GLU A 7 -28.61 -35.74 -3.92
C GLU A 7 -27.10 -36.00 -3.96
N GLU A 8 -26.43 -35.44 -4.98
CA GLU A 8 -24.98 -35.49 -5.12
C GLU A 8 -24.34 -34.69 -3.98
N ILE A 9 -23.39 -35.29 -3.26
CA ILE A 9 -22.75 -34.66 -2.10
C ILE A 9 -21.93 -33.43 -2.52
N GLU A 10 -22.13 -32.29 -1.83
CA GLU A 10 -21.38 -31.07 -2.10
C GLU A 10 -20.02 -31.10 -1.36
N ILE A 11 -18.92 -31.06 -2.11
CA ILE A 11 -17.57 -31.11 -1.54
C ILE A 11 -17.04 -29.70 -1.23
N ILE A 12 -16.41 -29.55 -0.07
CA ILE A 12 -15.68 -28.36 0.36
C ILE A 12 -14.22 -28.75 0.62
N HIS A 13 -13.31 -28.21 -0.18
CA HIS A 13 -11.88 -28.39 -0.05
C HIS A 13 -11.25 -27.26 0.76
N LEU A 14 -10.67 -27.61 1.89
CA LEU A 14 -9.72 -26.74 2.57
C LEU A 14 -8.30 -27.03 2.07
N TRP A 15 -7.61 -26.00 1.61
CA TRP A 15 -6.18 -26.05 1.29
C TRP A 15 -5.40 -25.26 2.33
N SER A 16 -4.40 -25.89 2.95
CA SER A 16 -3.66 -25.26 4.05
C SER A 16 -2.18 -25.67 4.08
N THR A 17 -1.37 -24.91 4.79
CA THR A 17 -0.02 -25.36 5.18
C THR A 17 -0.10 -26.23 6.44
N PRO A 18 0.89 -27.09 6.72
CA PRO A 18 1.00 -27.75 8.01
C PRO A 18 1.04 -26.75 9.17
N ARG A 19 0.51 -27.13 10.35
CA ARG A 19 0.49 -26.31 11.58
C ARG A 19 -0.26 -24.96 11.46
N SER A 20 -1.13 -24.82 10.46
CA SER A 20 -1.95 -23.63 10.19
C SER A 20 -3.26 -23.53 10.97
N LEU A 21 -3.57 -24.48 11.86
CA LEU A 21 -4.89 -24.71 12.51
C LEU A 21 -5.91 -25.48 11.65
N SER A 22 -5.48 -26.06 10.53
CA SER A 22 -6.34 -26.86 9.65
C SER A 22 -7.06 -28.01 10.35
N THR A 23 -6.42 -28.71 11.30
CA THR A 23 -7.09 -29.75 12.10
C THR A 23 -8.17 -29.18 13.04
N SER A 24 -7.94 -28.00 13.64
CA SER A 24 -8.99 -27.34 14.45
C SER A 24 -10.19 -26.94 13.57
N LEU A 25 -9.92 -26.49 12.33
CA LEU A 25 -10.98 -26.19 11.37
C LEU A 25 -11.72 -27.45 10.90
N LEU A 26 -11.02 -28.57 10.70
CA LEU A 26 -11.64 -29.88 10.46
C LEU A 26 -12.60 -30.25 11.61
N TYR A 27 -12.16 -30.11 12.87
CA TYR A 27 -12.97 -30.44 14.04
C TYR A 27 -14.20 -29.54 14.14
N SER A 28 -14.03 -28.25 13.84
CA SER A 28 -15.10 -27.26 13.75
C SER A 28 -16.17 -27.67 12.73
N PHE A 29 -15.77 -28.01 11.50
CA PHE A 29 -16.71 -28.43 10.45
C PHE A 29 -17.37 -29.78 10.77
N ALA A 30 -16.68 -30.67 11.47
CA ALA A 30 -17.24 -31.95 11.93
C ALA A 30 -18.37 -31.81 12.96
N GLN A 31 -18.54 -30.64 13.60
CA GLN A 31 -19.65 -30.40 14.54
C GLN A 31 -20.98 -30.11 13.86
N ARG A 32 -20.98 -29.92 12.55
CA ARG A 32 -22.21 -29.66 11.80
C ARG A 32 -22.99 -30.96 11.61
N ASP A 33 -24.30 -30.87 11.74
CA ASP A 33 -25.20 -32.03 11.56
C ASP A 33 -25.33 -32.48 10.10
N ASP A 34 -25.00 -31.61 9.14
CA ASP A 34 -25.14 -31.77 7.70
C ASP A 34 -23.81 -32.10 6.97
N MET A 35 -22.74 -32.36 7.72
CA MET A 35 -21.36 -32.47 7.21
C MET A 35 -20.73 -33.81 7.61
N GLU A 36 -20.05 -34.44 6.65
CA GLU A 36 -19.03 -35.46 6.93
C GLU A 36 -17.64 -34.90 6.60
N VAL A 37 -16.58 -35.49 7.16
CA VAL A 37 -15.24 -34.90 7.06
C VAL A 37 -14.18 -35.94 6.67
N LEU A 38 -13.19 -35.50 5.90
CA LEU A 38 -12.02 -36.29 5.52
C LEU A 38 -10.73 -35.57 5.96
N ASP A 39 -9.89 -36.29 6.69
CA ASP A 39 -8.59 -35.81 7.16
C ASP A 39 -7.48 -36.21 6.17
N GLU A 40 -6.94 -35.24 5.43
CA GLU A 40 -5.82 -35.36 4.49
C GLU A 40 -5.88 -36.60 3.57
N PRO A 41 -6.97 -36.79 2.80
CA PRO A 41 -7.18 -38.00 1.99
C PRO A 41 -6.07 -38.23 0.95
N LEU A 42 -5.36 -37.18 0.51
CA LEU A 42 -4.28 -37.26 -0.47
C LEU A 42 -2.91 -37.60 0.13
N TYR A 43 -2.79 -37.68 1.46
CA TYR A 43 -1.50 -37.90 2.12
C TYR A 43 -0.83 -39.23 1.79
N PRO A 44 -1.53 -40.38 1.68
CA PRO A 44 -0.93 -41.63 1.21
C PRO A 44 -0.30 -41.52 -0.17
N ASN A 45 -0.99 -40.87 -1.12
CA ASN A 45 -0.46 -40.63 -2.46
C ASN A 45 0.78 -39.73 -2.42
N PHE A 46 0.76 -38.69 -1.59
CA PHE A 46 1.92 -37.82 -1.39
C PHE A 46 3.15 -38.60 -0.90
N LEU A 47 3.01 -39.46 0.12
CA LEU A 47 4.13 -40.27 0.64
C LEU A 47 4.64 -41.26 -0.42
N ARG A 48 3.73 -41.88 -1.17
CA ARG A 48 4.08 -42.81 -2.26
C ARG A 48 4.89 -42.13 -3.36
N ILE A 49 4.46 -40.94 -3.81
CA ILE A 49 5.08 -40.23 -4.93
C ILE A 49 6.38 -39.52 -4.53
N THR A 50 6.41 -38.90 -3.36
CA THR A 50 7.57 -38.10 -2.91
C THR A 50 8.66 -38.92 -2.24
N GLY A 51 8.32 -40.13 -1.75
CA GLY A 51 9.24 -40.96 -0.98
C GLY A 51 9.63 -40.37 0.38
N VAL A 52 8.92 -39.34 0.85
CA VAL A 52 9.16 -38.72 2.14
C VAL A 52 8.98 -39.74 3.26
N GLU A 53 10.04 -39.98 4.03
CA GLU A 53 10.02 -40.98 5.09
C GLU A 53 9.24 -40.51 6.33
N ARG A 54 8.38 -41.39 6.85
CA ARG A 54 7.66 -41.20 8.11
C ARG A 54 7.63 -42.49 8.92
N PRO A 55 7.66 -42.40 10.27
CA PRO A 55 7.64 -43.60 11.13
C PRO A 55 6.43 -44.53 10.93
N TYR A 56 5.33 -43.99 10.40
CA TYR A 56 4.05 -44.68 10.19
C TYR A 56 3.75 -44.95 8.70
N GLN A 57 4.73 -44.77 7.80
CA GLN A 57 4.52 -44.83 6.36
C GLN A 57 4.03 -46.20 5.87
N GLU A 58 4.64 -47.30 6.32
CA GLU A 58 4.26 -48.66 5.91
C GLU A 58 2.83 -49.02 6.35
N GLU A 59 2.47 -48.68 7.59
CA GLU A 59 1.12 -48.87 8.12
C GLU A 59 0.10 -48.04 7.34
N LEU A 60 0.44 -46.81 6.99
CA LEU A 60 -0.43 -45.91 6.25
C LEU A 60 -0.66 -46.39 4.81
N LEU A 61 0.40 -46.78 4.10
CA LEU A 61 0.30 -47.27 2.71
C LEU A 61 -0.37 -48.65 2.60
N SER A 62 -0.37 -49.45 3.67
CA SER A 62 -1.07 -50.74 3.69
C SER A 62 -2.56 -50.64 4.03
N LYS A 63 -2.98 -49.59 4.76
CA LYS A 63 -4.36 -49.41 5.22
C LYS A 63 -5.17 -48.40 4.40
N MET A 64 -4.53 -47.51 3.65
CA MET A 64 -5.19 -46.43 2.92
C MET A 64 -4.90 -46.52 1.43
N GLU A 65 -5.87 -46.12 0.59
CA GLU A 65 -5.66 -46.01 -0.85
C GLU A 65 -4.61 -44.94 -1.14
N SER A 66 -3.62 -45.32 -1.94
CA SER A 66 -2.46 -44.47 -2.28
C SER A 66 -2.48 -44.02 -3.73
N ASP A 67 -3.36 -44.56 -4.58
CA ASP A 67 -3.62 -44.02 -5.91
C ASP A 67 -4.41 -42.70 -5.82
N GLY A 68 -3.71 -41.60 -6.07
CA GLY A 68 -4.29 -40.26 -5.99
C GLY A 68 -5.56 -40.07 -6.83
N ASN A 69 -5.66 -40.69 -8.02
CA ASN A 69 -6.85 -40.53 -8.87
C ASN A 69 -8.02 -41.36 -8.36
N LYS A 70 -7.78 -42.55 -7.79
CA LYS A 70 -8.82 -43.30 -7.07
C LYS A 70 -9.27 -42.56 -5.82
N VAL A 71 -8.35 -42.00 -5.04
CA VAL A 71 -8.70 -41.17 -3.88
C VAL A 71 -9.62 -40.02 -4.30
N VAL A 72 -9.29 -39.30 -5.38
CA VAL A 72 -10.14 -38.20 -5.86
C VAL A 72 -11.52 -38.71 -6.29
N ASN A 73 -11.58 -39.74 -7.14
CA ASN A 73 -12.84 -40.16 -7.75
C ASN A 73 -13.75 -40.98 -6.81
N GLU A 74 -13.17 -41.85 -5.99
CA GLU A 74 -13.90 -42.85 -5.21
C GLU A 74 -14.04 -42.48 -3.72
N ILE A 75 -13.15 -41.64 -3.18
CA ILE A 75 -13.17 -41.22 -1.77
C ILE A 75 -13.65 -39.78 -1.64
N ILE A 76 -12.99 -38.83 -2.30
CA ILE A 76 -13.35 -37.40 -2.23
C ILE A 76 -14.70 -37.16 -2.89
N PHE A 77 -14.89 -37.62 -4.13
CA PHE A 77 -16.15 -37.51 -4.89
C PHE A 77 -17.01 -38.77 -4.81
N GLY A 78 -16.65 -39.73 -3.96
CA GLY A 78 -17.45 -40.93 -3.72
C GLY A 78 -18.81 -40.65 -3.07
N PRO A 79 -19.68 -41.66 -2.96
CA PRO A 79 -20.98 -41.52 -2.29
C PRO A 79 -20.78 -41.12 -0.82
N GLY A 80 -21.71 -40.33 -0.27
CA GLY A 80 -21.67 -39.89 1.13
C GLY A 80 -23.04 -40.01 1.80
N GLN A 81 -23.06 -39.83 3.12
CA GLN A 81 -24.27 -39.97 3.94
C GLN A 81 -24.84 -38.61 4.36
N LYS A 82 -24.07 -37.54 4.17
CA LYS A 82 -24.40 -36.16 4.53
C LYS A 82 -24.49 -35.29 3.28
N LYS A 83 -25.10 -34.11 3.44
CA LYS A 83 -25.27 -33.14 2.34
C LYS A 83 -23.91 -32.59 1.88
N TYR A 84 -23.01 -32.32 2.82
CA TYR A 84 -21.70 -31.76 2.56
C TYR A 84 -20.59 -32.70 3.01
N ARG A 85 -19.45 -32.66 2.31
CA ARG A 85 -18.20 -33.28 2.74
C ARG A 85 -17.07 -32.27 2.80
N PHE A 86 -16.45 -32.13 3.96
CA PHE A 86 -15.30 -31.25 4.17
C PHE A 86 -13.98 -32.03 4.08
N CYS A 87 -13.18 -31.72 3.08
CA CYS A 87 -11.89 -32.34 2.82
C CYS A 87 -10.77 -31.40 3.27
N LYS A 88 -10.11 -31.73 4.38
CA LYS A 88 -8.93 -31.01 4.84
C LYS A 88 -7.70 -31.51 4.08
N ASN A 89 -7.13 -30.68 3.21
CA ASN A 89 -5.94 -31.01 2.42
C ASN A 89 -4.74 -30.15 2.85
N MET A 90 -3.54 -30.72 2.82
CA MET A 90 -2.31 -29.92 2.80
C MET A 90 -1.97 -29.56 1.36
N ALA A 91 -1.59 -28.31 1.11
CA ALA A 91 -1.27 -27.86 -0.24
C ALA A 91 -0.09 -28.62 -0.86
N SER A 92 0.88 -29.03 -0.04
CA SER A 92 2.02 -29.85 -0.46
C SER A 92 1.63 -31.27 -0.89
N GLN A 93 0.46 -31.78 -0.49
CA GLN A 93 -0.03 -33.11 -0.88
C GLN A 93 -0.63 -33.15 -2.28
N ARG A 94 -0.87 -31.98 -2.90
CA ARG A 94 -1.28 -31.88 -4.30
C ARG A 94 -0.07 -32.08 -5.20
N VAL A 95 0.38 -33.34 -5.31
CA VAL A 95 1.46 -33.75 -6.19
C VAL A 95 1.03 -33.71 -7.66
N LEU A 96 2.01 -33.77 -8.56
CA LEU A 96 1.79 -33.89 -10.00
C LEU A 96 1.01 -35.19 -10.30
N ASP A 97 0.26 -35.21 -11.42
CA ASP A 97 -0.54 -36.34 -11.93
C ASP A 97 -1.90 -36.63 -11.25
N LEU A 98 -2.38 -35.73 -10.39
CA LEU A 98 -3.77 -35.74 -9.94
C LEU A 98 -4.72 -35.20 -11.01
N THR A 99 -5.90 -35.80 -11.13
CA THR A 99 -6.95 -35.36 -12.04
C THR A 99 -7.36 -33.91 -11.80
N ASN A 100 -7.55 -33.17 -12.90
CA ASN A 100 -8.01 -31.78 -12.87
C ASN A 100 -9.43 -31.63 -12.28
N GLU A 101 -10.18 -32.73 -12.17
CA GLU A 101 -11.49 -32.75 -11.52
C GLU A 101 -11.42 -32.24 -10.08
N LEU A 102 -10.30 -32.49 -9.37
CA LEU A 102 -10.08 -32.05 -8.00
C LEU A 102 -10.17 -30.52 -7.82
N MET A 103 -9.80 -29.74 -8.85
CA MET A 103 -9.87 -28.27 -8.81
C MET A 103 -11.12 -27.71 -9.48
N LYS A 104 -11.73 -28.47 -10.38
CA LYS A 104 -12.92 -28.04 -11.12
C LYS A 104 -14.20 -28.22 -10.31
N LYS A 105 -14.27 -29.26 -9.47
CA LYS A 105 -15.45 -29.63 -8.69
C LYS A 105 -15.33 -29.25 -7.22
N GLY A 106 -16.48 -28.99 -6.61
CA GLY A 106 -16.55 -28.58 -5.22
C GLY A 106 -16.26 -27.08 -5.01
N LYS A 107 -16.35 -26.69 -3.74
CA LYS A 107 -16.04 -25.35 -3.24
C LYS A 107 -14.64 -25.39 -2.62
N HIS A 108 -13.87 -24.32 -2.77
CA HIS A 108 -12.48 -24.27 -2.28
C HIS A 108 -12.30 -23.11 -1.32
N CYS A 109 -11.58 -23.32 -0.23
CA CYS A 109 -11.09 -22.28 0.65
C CYS A 109 -9.62 -22.52 1.01
N ILE A 110 -8.94 -21.44 1.37
CA ILE A 110 -7.51 -21.44 1.70
C ILE A 110 -7.34 -20.98 3.14
N LEU A 111 -6.59 -21.73 3.94
CA LEU A 111 -6.18 -21.33 5.28
C LEU A 111 -4.68 -21.06 5.31
N ILE A 112 -4.33 -19.82 5.60
CA ILE A 112 -2.95 -19.37 5.77
C ILE A 112 -2.66 -19.13 7.25
N ARG A 113 -1.38 -19.24 7.61
CA ARG A 113 -0.87 -18.80 8.91
C ARG A 113 0.52 -18.23 8.71
N ASN A 114 0.92 -17.28 9.54
CA ASN A 114 2.23 -16.65 9.41
C ASN A 114 3.36 -17.70 9.56
N PRO A 115 4.32 -17.79 8.62
CA PRO A 115 5.48 -18.67 8.74
C PRO A 115 6.27 -18.49 10.06
N LEU A 116 6.26 -17.29 10.66
CA LEU A 116 6.85 -17.03 11.99
C LEU A 116 6.28 -17.93 13.09
N ASP A 117 4.98 -18.27 13.01
CA ASP A 117 4.30 -19.13 13.99
C ASP A 117 4.34 -20.61 13.60
N VAL A 118 4.35 -20.88 12.29
CA VAL A 118 4.33 -22.24 11.74
C VAL A 118 5.68 -22.94 11.88
N LEU A 119 6.77 -22.27 11.49
CA LEU A 119 8.10 -22.88 11.41
C LEU A 119 8.58 -23.48 12.74
N PRO A 120 8.58 -22.75 13.88
CA PRO A 120 9.04 -23.32 15.15
C PRO A 120 8.12 -24.43 15.66
N SER A 121 6.86 -24.46 15.21
CA SER A 121 5.94 -25.53 15.58
C SER A 121 6.11 -26.78 14.72
N PHE A 122 6.48 -26.62 13.45
CA PHE A 122 6.72 -27.73 12.53
C PHE A 122 8.00 -28.46 12.88
N ASP A 123 9.07 -27.70 13.15
CA ASP A 123 10.42 -28.19 13.49
C ASP A 123 10.45 -29.15 14.71
N LYS A 124 9.45 -29.05 15.60
CA LYS A 124 9.29 -29.97 16.75
C LYS A 124 8.82 -31.37 16.37
N VAL A 125 8.21 -31.52 15.20
CA VAL A 125 7.58 -32.78 14.75
C VAL A 125 8.36 -33.37 13.58
N SER A 126 8.86 -32.53 12.67
CA SER A 126 9.63 -32.97 11.51
C SER A 126 10.57 -31.85 11.04
N PRO A 127 11.76 -32.17 10.51
CA PRO A 127 12.65 -31.17 9.92
C PRO A 127 11.95 -30.40 8.79
N PRO A 128 11.85 -29.07 8.85
CA PRO A 128 11.11 -28.30 7.86
C PRO A 128 11.88 -28.20 6.55
N SER A 129 11.16 -28.33 5.44
CA SER A 129 11.64 -27.97 4.11
C SER A 129 10.66 -27.01 3.44
N PHE A 130 11.15 -26.19 2.51
CA PHE A 130 10.30 -25.25 1.78
C PHE A 130 9.14 -25.95 1.05
N MET A 131 9.42 -27.12 0.47
CA MET A 131 8.42 -27.93 -0.25
C MET A 131 7.32 -28.47 0.69
N GLU A 132 7.70 -29.00 1.86
CA GLU A 132 6.71 -29.57 2.80
C GLU A 132 5.82 -28.50 3.42
N LEU A 133 6.34 -27.29 3.64
CA LEU A 133 5.57 -26.17 4.18
C LEU A 133 4.45 -25.71 3.24
N GLY A 134 4.59 -25.92 1.93
CA GLY A 134 3.50 -25.79 0.97
C GLY A 134 3.00 -24.36 0.68
N TYR A 135 3.73 -23.31 1.09
CA TYR A 135 3.31 -21.92 0.81
C TYR A 135 3.28 -21.59 -0.68
N ALA A 136 4.28 -22.04 -1.45
CA ALA A 136 4.27 -21.92 -2.91
C ALA A 136 3.10 -22.70 -3.53
N SER A 137 2.82 -23.90 -3.01
CA SER A 137 1.68 -24.71 -3.45
C SER A 137 0.33 -24.03 -3.20
N LEU A 138 0.16 -23.33 -2.06
CA LEU A 138 -1.05 -22.54 -1.81
C LEU A 138 -1.22 -21.41 -2.82
N VAL A 139 -0.13 -20.70 -3.16
CA VAL A 139 -0.16 -19.66 -4.19
C VAL A 139 -0.53 -20.24 -5.55
N ASN A 140 0.03 -21.39 -5.92
CA ASN A 140 -0.33 -22.08 -7.16
C ASN A 140 -1.82 -22.44 -7.21
N ILE A 141 -2.35 -23.01 -6.12
CA ILE A 141 -3.77 -23.35 -5.99
C ILE A 141 -4.65 -22.09 -6.11
N TYR A 142 -4.28 -21.01 -5.45
CA TYR A 142 -5.00 -19.73 -5.52
C TYR A 142 -5.05 -19.17 -6.94
N SER A 143 -3.90 -19.15 -7.63
CA SER A 143 -3.80 -18.63 -9.00
C SER A 143 -4.64 -19.44 -9.98
N GLU A 144 -4.56 -20.77 -9.92
CA GLU A 144 -5.34 -21.66 -10.80
C GLU A 144 -6.86 -21.50 -10.59
N LEU A 145 -7.30 -21.37 -9.34
CA LEU A 145 -8.71 -21.13 -9.02
C LEU A 145 -9.18 -19.75 -9.52
N CYS A 146 -8.35 -18.72 -9.39
CA CYS A 146 -8.62 -17.39 -9.93
C CYS A 146 -8.73 -17.39 -11.46
N GLU A 147 -7.87 -18.12 -12.17
CA GLU A 147 -7.94 -18.26 -13.64
C GLU A 147 -9.23 -18.95 -14.10
N GLN A 148 -9.78 -19.84 -13.29
CA GLN A 148 -11.08 -20.47 -13.52
C GLN A 148 -12.27 -19.56 -13.15
N GLY A 149 -12.03 -18.30 -12.77
CA GLY A 149 -13.05 -17.34 -12.35
C GLY A 149 -13.59 -17.57 -10.94
N LYS A 150 -12.93 -18.42 -10.13
CA LYS A 150 -13.35 -18.80 -8.78
C LYS A 150 -12.31 -18.32 -7.76
N SER A 151 -12.30 -17.04 -7.39
CA SER A 151 -11.40 -16.59 -6.31
C SER A 151 -11.82 -17.23 -4.98
N PRO A 152 -10.99 -18.11 -4.38
CA PRO A 152 -11.39 -18.82 -3.17
C PRO A 152 -11.30 -17.90 -1.95
N PRO A 153 -12.22 -18.00 -0.97
CA PRO A 153 -12.04 -17.32 0.31
C PRO A 153 -10.73 -17.75 0.97
N ILE A 154 -10.00 -16.76 1.49
CA ILE A 154 -8.75 -16.95 2.23
C ILE A 154 -8.98 -16.57 3.69
N ILE A 155 -8.65 -17.50 4.59
CA ILE A 155 -8.77 -17.37 6.04
C ILE A 155 -7.37 -17.21 6.62
N ASP A 156 -7.18 -16.21 7.47
CA ASP A 156 -5.96 -16.06 8.27
C ASP A 156 -6.15 -16.76 9.62
N GLY A 157 -5.27 -17.70 9.95
CA GLY A 157 -5.34 -18.47 11.18
C GLY A 157 -5.28 -17.62 12.45
N THR A 158 -4.63 -16.45 12.41
CA THR A 158 -4.61 -15.52 13.55
C THR A 158 -5.99 -14.89 13.74
N LEU A 159 -6.64 -14.44 12.66
CA LEU A 159 -8.01 -13.91 12.73
C LEU A 159 -9.00 -14.96 13.24
N LEU A 160 -8.85 -16.22 12.79
CA LEU A 160 -9.66 -17.34 13.25
C LEU A 160 -9.51 -17.60 14.76
N GLN A 161 -8.34 -17.31 15.35
CA GLN A 161 -8.12 -17.43 16.80
C GLN A 161 -8.62 -16.20 17.58
N GLU A 162 -8.57 -15.01 17.00
CA GLU A 162 -8.99 -13.76 17.62
C GLU A 162 -10.52 -13.57 17.63
N ASP A 163 -11.17 -13.85 16.49
CA ASP A 163 -12.63 -13.84 16.33
C ASP A 163 -13.10 -15.08 15.56
N PRO A 164 -13.21 -16.24 16.25
CA PRO A 164 -13.62 -17.48 15.60
C PRO A 164 -15.02 -17.41 14.99
N GLU A 165 -15.97 -16.76 15.66
CA GLU A 165 -17.35 -16.68 15.19
C GLU A 165 -17.48 -15.78 13.97
N GLY A 166 -16.92 -14.56 14.00
CA GLY A 166 -16.95 -13.66 12.85
C GLY A 166 -16.26 -14.26 11.63
N THR A 167 -15.10 -14.88 11.84
CA THR A 167 -14.35 -15.55 10.77
C THR A 167 -15.13 -16.72 10.16
N LEU A 168 -15.71 -17.60 10.98
CA LEU A 168 -16.47 -18.75 10.48
C LEU A 168 -17.78 -18.35 9.81
N ARG A 169 -18.45 -17.30 10.29
CA ARG A 169 -19.64 -16.74 9.62
C ARG A 169 -19.29 -16.24 8.23
N GLY A 170 -18.24 -15.43 8.11
CA GLY A 170 -17.77 -14.93 6.82
C GLY A 170 -17.35 -16.06 5.86
N LEU A 171 -16.65 -17.08 6.37
CA LEU A 171 -16.30 -18.25 5.57
C LEU A 171 -17.54 -19.02 5.09
N CYS A 172 -18.52 -19.26 5.97
CA CYS A 172 -19.75 -19.96 5.60
C CYS A 172 -20.54 -19.18 4.53
N GLU A 173 -20.60 -17.85 4.66
CA GLU A 173 -21.20 -16.96 3.67
C GLU A 173 -20.49 -17.05 2.32
N ASP A 174 -19.16 -16.93 2.29
CA ASP A 174 -18.36 -17.04 1.06
C ASP A 174 -18.50 -18.43 0.40
N LEU A 175 -18.71 -19.48 1.20
CA LEU A 175 -18.98 -20.84 0.72
C LEU A 175 -20.46 -21.09 0.40
N GLY A 176 -21.37 -20.15 0.66
CA GLY A 176 -22.81 -20.31 0.47
C GLY A 176 -23.41 -21.46 1.28
N ILE A 177 -22.99 -21.63 2.54
CA ILE A 177 -23.53 -22.61 3.49
C ILE A 177 -23.99 -21.91 4.78
N PRO A 178 -24.98 -22.45 5.53
CA PRO A 178 -25.43 -21.82 6.77
C PRO A 178 -24.40 -22.00 7.88
N PHE A 179 -24.09 -20.94 8.64
CA PHE A 179 -23.28 -21.05 9.85
C PHE A 179 -24.03 -21.81 10.95
N GLN A 180 -23.36 -22.72 11.67
CA GLN A 180 -23.91 -23.40 12.84
C GLN A 180 -23.06 -23.11 14.08
N ALA A 181 -23.67 -22.67 15.19
CA ALA A 181 -22.94 -22.33 16.41
C ALA A 181 -22.16 -23.51 17.02
N ALA A 182 -22.58 -24.75 16.73
CA ALA A 182 -21.87 -25.97 17.13
C ALA A 182 -20.43 -26.00 16.59
N MET A 183 -20.13 -25.31 15.49
CA MET A 183 -18.79 -25.22 14.91
C MET A 183 -17.76 -24.58 15.85
N LEU A 184 -18.18 -23.86 16.90
CA LEU A 184 -17.27 -23.13 17.80
C LEU A 184 -16.63 -24.01 18.88
N LYS A 185 -17.20 -25.19 19.17
CA LYS A 185 -16.77 -26.03 20.28
C LYS A 185 -16.82 -27.51 19.93
N TRP A 186 -15.85 -28.28 20.42
CA TRP A 186 -15.79 -29.74 20.27
C TRP A 186 -15.29 -30.40 21.56
N GLU A 187 -15.51 -31.69 21.69
CA GLU A 187 -14.94 -32.46 22.81
C GLU A 187 -13.44 -32.65 22.63
N ALA A 188 -12.69 -32.63 23.73
CA ALA A 188 -11.27 -33.01 23.72
C ALA A 188 -11.09 -34.50 23.40
N GLY A 189 -9.89 -34.88 22.97
CA GLY A 189 -9.47 -36.24 22.66
C GLY A 189 -9.46 -36.59 21.16
N PRO A 190 -8.94 -37.78 20.84
CA PRO A 190 -8.88 -38.28 19.46
C PRO A 190 -10.26 -38.47 18.85
N LYS A 191 -10.36 -38.30 17.54
CA LYS A 191 -11.60 -38.46 16.77
C LYS A 191 -11.52 -39.68 15.86
N ALA A 192 -12.67 -40.30 15.61
CA ALA A 192 -12.74 -41.48 14.73
C ALA A 192 -12.35 -41.16 13.28
N PHE A 193 -12.45 -39.90 12.87
CA PHE A 193 -12.06 -39.39 11.56
C PHE A 193 -10.63 -38.84 11.52
N ASP A 194 -9.87 -38.90 12.62
CA ASP A 194 -8.45 -38.54 12.61
C ASP A 194 -7.65 -39.53 11.74
N GLY A 195 -6.73 -39.03 10.94
CA GLY A 195 -5.81 -39.88 10.18
C GLY A 195 -4.84 -40.67 11.08
N LEU A 196 -4.25 -41.73 10.53
CA LEU A 196 -3.30 -42.62 11.24
C LEU A 196 -2.08 -41.88 11.82
N TRP A 197 -1.75 -40.70 11.28
CA TRP A 197 -0.66 -39.84 11.75
C TRP A 197 -1.01 -39.00 12.99
N ALA A 198 -2.27 -38.95 13.41
CA ALA A 198 -2.72 -38.09 14.52
C ALA A 198 -1.91 -38.22 15.82
N PRO A 199 -1.44 -39.43 16.25
CA PRO A 199 -0.59 -39.56 17.43
C PRO A 199 0.70 -38.73 17.38
N TYR A 200 1.21 -38.45 16.17
CA TYR A 200 2.44 -37.69 15.95
C TYR A 200 2.18 -36.17 15.84
N TRP A 201 1.03 -35.78 15.28
CA TRP A 201 0.78 -34.38 14.91
C TRP A 201 -0.23 -33.65 15.83
N TYR A 202 -1.20 -34.35 16.42
CA TYR A 202 -2.42 -33.74 16.97
C TYR A 202 -2.47 -33.63 18.49
N LYS A 203 -1.34 -33.87 19.17
CA LYS A 203 -1.24 -33.77 20.63
C LYS A 203 -1.79 -32.45 21.21
N SER A 204 -1.64 -31.32 20.50
CA SER A 204 -2.23 -30.04 20.93
C SER A 204 -3.73 -29.96 20.66
N THR A 205 -4.18 -30.39 19.48
CA THR A 205 -5.60 -30.33 19.09
C THR A 205 -6.45 -31.28 19.92
N HIS A 206 -5.94 -32.46 20.29
CA HIS A 206 -6.62 -33.38 21.21
C HIS A 206 -6.84 -32.81 22.61
N LYS A 207 -6.17 -31.71 22.98
CA LYS A 207 -6.41 -31.02 24.26
C LYS A 207 -7.37 -29.84 24.14
N SER A 208 -7.66 -29.38 22.93
CA SER A 208 -8.53 -28.22 22.72
C SER A 208 -9.99 -28.62 22.72
N THR A 209 -10.85 -27.64 23.02
CA THR A 209 -12.31 -27.76 22.95
C THR A 209 -12.95 -26.68 22.06
N GLY A 210 -12.12 -25.96 21.31
CA GLY A 210 -12.49 -24.82 20.49
C GLY A 210 -11.24 -24.10 19.97
N PHE A 211 -11.43 -22.92 19.37
CA PHE A 211 -10.33 -22.05 18.97
C PHE A 211 -9.81 -21.27 20.18
N GLU A 212 -8.52 -21.40 20.46
CA GLU A 212 -7.85 -20.69 21.55
C GLU A 212 -7.22 -19.40 21.02
N SER A 213 -7.29 -18.33 21.81
CA SER A 213 -6.63 -17.06 21.48
C SER A 213 -5.12 -17.24 21.25
N PRO A 214 -4.52 -16.43 20.37
CA PRO A 214 -3.09 -16.50 20.13
C PRO A 214 -2.31 -16.19 21.41
N ARG A 215 -1.07 -16.69 21.49
CA ARG A 215 -0.20 -16.44 22.65
C ARG A 215 0.06 -14.95 22.78
N LYS A 216 -0.09 -14.43 24.01
CA LYS A 216 0.15 -13.01 24.31
C LYS A 216 1.62 -12.58 24.07
N TYR A 217 2.57 -13.49 24.29
CA TYR A 217 4.00 -13.22 24.10
C TYR A 217 4.59 -14.18 23.05
N PRO A 218 5.29 -13.66 22.03
CA PRO A 218 5.94 -14.50 21.04
C PRO A 218 7.12 -15.25 21.66
N VAL A 219 7.41 -16.43 21.12
CA VAL A 219 8.63 -17.17 21.44
C VAL A 219 9.75 -16.64 20.55
N GLN A 220 10.99 -16.66 21.03
CA GLN A 220 12.14 -16.34 20.20
C GLN A 220 12.15 -17.21 18.93
N PHE A 221 12.28 -16.56 17.78
CA PHE A 221 12.35 -17.27 16.51
C PHE A 221 13.74 -17.93 16.36
N PRO A 222 13.83 -19.24 16.06
CA PRO A 222 15.11 -19.92 15.91
C PRO A 222 15.92 -19.38 14.71
N PRO A 223 17.16 -18.90 14.90
CA PRO A 223 17.97 -18.35 13.80
C PRO A 223 18.22 -19.35 12.66
N THR A 224 18.26 -20.65 12.98
CA THR A 224 18.42 -21.74 12.00
C THR A 224 17.28 -21.82 10.98
N LEU A 225 16.09 -21.27 11.30
CA LEU A 225 14.92 -21.29 10.43
C LEU A 225 14.75 -20.02 9.60
N TYR A 226 15.67 -19.05 9.73
CA TYR A 226 15.53 -17.73 9.11
C TYR A 226 15.52 -17.80 7.58
N ASN A 227 16.40 -18.61 6.97
CA ASN A 227 16.42 -18.79 5.52
C ASN A 227 15.10 -19.39 4.98
N LEU A 228 14.46 -20.29 5.73
CA LEU A 228 13.15 -20.83 5.36
C LEU A 228 12.03 -19.81 5.54
N LEU A 229 12.11 -18.99 6.60
CA LEU A 229 11.19 -17.88 6.80
C LEU A 229 11.22 -16.92 5.61
N GLU A 230 12.41 -16.49 5.17
CA GLU A 230 12.57 -15.62 4.01
C GLU A 230 11.99 -16.20 2.72
N GLN A 231 12.12 -17.52 2.51
CA GLN A 231 11.52 -18.20 1.36
C GLN A 231 9.98 -18.24 1.44
N CYS A 232 9.40 -18.43 2.64
CA CYS A 232 7.95 -18.59 2.79
C CYS A 232 7.17 -17.27 2.83
N LEU A 233 7.78 -16.22 3.38
CA LEU A 233 7.09 -14.96 3.70
C LEU A 233 6.49 -14.24 2.47
N PRO A 234 7.14 -14.21 1.28
CA PRO A 234 6.57 -13.61 0.08
C PRO A 234 5.23 -14.26 -0.32
N PHE A 235 5.16 -15.59 -0.34
CA PHE A 235 3.95 -16.35 -0.69
C PHE A 235 2.82 -16.12 0.33
N TYR A 236 3.17 -16.13 1.62
CA TYR A 236 2.21 -15.81 2.68
C TYR A 236 1.65 -14.39 2.54
N ASN A 237 2.52 -13.38 2.34
CA ASN A 237 2.10 -11.98 2.22
C ASN A 237 1.22 -11.75 1.00
N MET A 238 1.51 -12.43 -0.11
CA MET A 238 0.68 -12.40 -1.31
C MET A 238 -0.75 -12.88 -1.01
N LEU A 239 -0.91 -14.07 -0.42
CA LEU A 239 -2.23 -14.61 -0.04
C LEU A 239 -2.92 -13.75 1.02
N ARG A 240 -2.15 -13.26 2.01
CA ARG A 240 -2.68 -12.40 3.07
C ARG A 240 -3.29 -11.10 2.53
N SER A 241 -2.76 -10.56 1.43
CA SER A 241 -3.30 -9.35 0.80
C SER A 241 -4.73 -9.52 0.27
N HIS A 242 -5.16 -10.77 0.04
CA HIS A 242 -6.49 -11.15 -0.45
C HIS A 242 -7.45 -11.64 0.66
N VAL A 243 -7.01 -11.66 1.93
CA VAL A 243 -7.89 -12.01 3.07
C VAL A 243 -8.96 -10.92 3.23
N LYS A 244 -10.23 -11.32 3.15
CA LYS A 244 -11.37 -10.45 3.48
C LYS A 244 -11.42 -10.28 4.99
N ARG A 245 -11.45 -9.04 5.49
CA ARG A 245 -11.68 -8.76 6.91
C ARG A 245 -13.18 -8.65 7.15
N SER A 246 -13.78 -9.75 7.61
CA SER A 246 -15.16 -9.79 8.06
C SER A 246 -15.20 -9.45 9.56
N GLY A 247 -15.77 -8.30 9.92
CA GLY A 247 -15.83 -7.81 11.31
C GLY A 247 -14.82 -6.69 11.58
N ILE A 248 -15.34 -5.52 11.98
CA ILE A 248 -14.69 -4.18 11.97
C ILE A 248 -14.35 -3.76 10.54
N MET A 249 -15.34 -3.10 9.91
CA MET A 249 -15.20 -2.20 8.76
C MET A 249 -13.85 -2.32 8.03
N SER A 250 -13.86 -3.01 6.88
CA SER A 250 -12.86 -2.83 5.84
C SER A 250 -12.89 -1.37 5.34
N LEU A 251 -12.43 -0.43 6.17
CA LEU A 251 -12.14 0.95 5.82
C LEU A 251 -10.84 0.97 5.03
N ARG A 252 -10.80 0.31 3.88
CA ARG A 252 -9.97 0.85 2.81
C ARG A 252 -10.72 2.10 2.35
N PRO A 253 -10.23 3.31 2.67
CA PRO A 253 -10.90 4.51 2.18
C PRO A 253 -10.93 4.42 0.64
N GLU A 254 -12.08 4.77 0.05
CA GLU A 254 -12.16 4.89 -1.40
C GLU A 254 -11.10 5.88 -1.89
N LEU A 255 -10.36 5.49 -2.92
CA LEU A 255 -9.37 6.38 -3.50
C LEU A 255 -10.09 7.57 -4.15
N PRO A 256 -9.60 8.81 -3.97
CA PRO A 256 -10.18 9.99 -4.63
C PRO A 256 -10.26 9.85 -6.15
N VAL A 257 -9.33 9.08 -6.74
CA VAL A 257 -9.33 8.72 -8.16
C VAL A 257 -9.21 7.20 -8.28
N PRO A 258 -10.25 6.48 -8.71
CA PRO A 258 -10.25 5.01 -8.80
C PRO A 258 -9.13 4.44 -9.68
N ALA A 259 -8.74 5.15 -10.74
CA ALA A 259 -7.64 4.74 -11.62
C ALA A 259 -6.29 4.59 -10.89
N ASN A 260 -6.11 5.25 -9.73
CA ASN A 260 -4.89 5.15 -8.91
C ASN A 260 -4.79 3.84 -8.09
N GLU A 261 -5.73 2.89 -8.22
CA GLU A 261 -5.69 1.62 -7.49
C GLU A 261 -4.50 0.75 -7.90
N LYS A 262 -4.23 0.66 -9.20
CA LYS A 262 -3.21 -0.24 -9.78
C LYS A 262 -2.02 0.53 -10.36
N LEU A 263 -1.44 1.42 -9.56
CA LEU A 263 -0.26 2.19 -9.98
C LEU A 263 1.02 1.37 -9.90
N LEU A 264 1.92 1.68 -10.81
CA LEU A 264 3.31 1.28 -10.79
C LEU A 264 4.16 2.46 -10.28
N VAL A 265 4.97 2.22 -9.25
CA VAL A 265 5.75 3.24 -8.54
C VAL A 265 7.22 2.87 -8.63
N TRP A 266 8.09 3.84 -8.93
CA TRP A 266 9.53 3.63 -8.87
C TRP A 266 10.02 3.76 -7.42
N VAL A 267 10.74 2.77 -6.91
CA VAL A 267 11.38 2.80 -5.59
C VAL A 267 12.79 2.22 -5.69
N GLY A 268 13.81 3.02 -5.37
CA GLY A 268 15.21 2.61 -5.51
C GLY A 268 15.61 2.50 -6.97
N ASP A 269 15.66 1.27 -7.49
CA ASP A 269 16.07 0.88 -8.83
C ASP A 269 15.00 0.07 -9.59
N GLU A 270 13.83 -0.14 -9.00
CA GLU A 270 12.76 -0.97 -9.55
C GLU A 270 11.41 -0.25 -9.65
N ILE A 271 10.56 -0.74 -10.57
CA ILE A 271 9.14 -0.37 -10.66
C ILE A 271 8.33 -1.47 -9.98
N VAL A 272 7.55 -1.10 -8.97
CA VAL A 272 6.74 -2.03 -8.17
C VAL A 272 5.27 -1.60 -8.12
N PRO A 273 4.31 -2.53 -7.92
CA PRO A 273 2.93 -2.16 -7.67
C PRO A 273 2.77 -1.26 -6.44
N ARG A 274 1.75 -0.40 -6.43
CA ARG A 274 1.42 0.55 -5.35
C ARG A 274 1.53 -0.06 -3.95
N GLU A 275 0.91 -1.21 -3.74
CA GLU A 275 0.87 -1.89 -2.43
C GLU A 275 2.22 -2.47 -2.00
N SER A 276 3.13 -2.68 -2.96
CA SER A 276 4.50 -3.17 -2.72
C SER A 276 5.52 -2.03 -2.57
N ALA A 277 5.16 -0.80 -2.93
CA ALA A 277 6.04 0.37 -2.89
C ALA A 277 6.36 0.78 -1.44
N LYS A 278 7.52 0.33 -0.95
CA LYS A 278 7.97 0.54 0.44
C LYS A 278 9.46 0.82 0.51
N VAL A 279 9.87 1.58 1.52
CA VAL A 279 11.27 1.74 1.90
C VAL A 279 11.58 0.94 3.16
N SER A 280 12.86 0.65 3.38
CA SER A 280 13.30 0.00 4.62
C SER A 280 12.95 0.87 5.84
N VAL A 281 12.59 0.26 6.96
CA VAL A 281 12.49 0.98 8.25
C VAL A 281 13.81 1.60 8.69
N LEU A 282 14.93 1.13 8.10
CA LEU A 282 16.26 1.69 8.31
C LEU A 282 16.59 2.84 7.34
N ASP A 283 15.69 3.23 6.43
CA ASP A 283 15.89 4.39 5.57
C ASP A 283 15.92 5.70 6.38
N SER A 284 16.84 6.60 6.01
CA SER A 284 16.99 7.93 6.60
C SER A 284 15.69 8.73 6.67
N VAL A 285 14.78 8.57 5.68
CA VAL A 285 13.49 9.26 5.71
C VAL A 285 12.60 8.78 6.84
N VAL A 286 12.67 7.48 7.19
CA VAL A 286 11.89 6.88 8.28
C VAL A 286 12.50 7.23 9.64
N GLN A 287 13.83 7.19 9.74
CA GLN A 287 14.53 7.44 11.01
C GLN A 287 14.53 8.91 11.43
N GLY A 288 14.53 9.85 10.47
CA GLY A 288 14.68 11.28 10.81
C GLY A 288 14.20 12.27 9.75
N GLY A 289 13.44 11.83 8.74
CA GLY A 289 12.96 12.69 7.65
C GLY A 289 14.04 13.18 6.69
N ASP A 290 15.22 12.56 6.73
CA ASP A 290 16.41 12.95 5.96
C ASP A 290 16.28 12.57 4.47
N ALA A 291 15.55 13.43 3.76
CA ALA A 291 15.23 13.35 2.34
C ALA A 291 14.89 14.73 1.76
N VAL A 292 15.05 14.86 0.44
CA VAL A 292 14.60 16.01 -0.35
C VAL A 292 13.52 15.56 -1.33
N TRP A 293 12.67 16.49 -1.79
CA TRP A 293 11.59 16.14 -2.72
C TRP A 293 11.25 17.26 -3.70
N GLU A 294 10.47 16.92 -4.71
CA GLU A 294 9.88 17.83 -5.68
C GLU A 294 8.44 17.43 -6.00
N GLY A 295 7.62 18.44 -6.31
CA GLY A 295 6.28 18.26 -6.88
C GLY A 295 6.32 18.67 -8.34
N LEU A 296 6.05 17.75 -9.25
CA LEU A 296 6.01 17.98 -10.70
C LEU A 296 4.59 17.86 -11.23
N ARG A 297 4.33 18.49 -12.37
CA ARG A 297 3.07 18.35 -13.11
C ARG A 297 3.33 17.96 -14.55
N VAL A 298 2.50 17.04 -15.03
CA VAL A 298 2.45 16.64 -16.44
C VAL A 298 1.22 17.27 -17.07
N TYR A 299 1.43 17.98 -18.18
CA TYR A 299 0.36 18.51 -19.01
C TYR A 299 0.68 18.25 -20.48
N ASN A 300 -0.29 17.72 -21.24
CA ASN A 300 -0.16 17.49 -22.68
C ASN A 300 1.18 16.82 -23.08
N GLY A 301 1.57 15.76 -22.36
CA GLY A 301 2.78 14.98 -22.60
C GLY A 301 4.08 15.63 -22.15
N LYS A 302 4.05 16.79 -21.46
CA LYS A 302 5.24 17.52 -21.02
C LYS A 302 5.24 17.73 -19.52
N ILE A 303 6.42 17.63 -18.90
CA ILE A 303 6.62 17.99 -17.49
C ILE A 303 6.95 19.48 -17.42
N PHE A 304 6.14 20.25 -16.69
CA PHE A 304 6.36 21.68 -16.55
C PHE A 304 7.64 21.96 -15.75
N LYS A 305 8.52 22.80 -16.32
CA LYS A 305 9.73 23.30 -15.65
C LYS A 305 10.62 22.19 -15.06
N LEU A 306 10.72 21.06 -15.76
CA LEU A 306 11.43 19.87 -15.28
C LEU A 306 12.88 20.19 -14.88
N GLU A 307 13.62 20.95 -15.70
CA GLU A 307 15.01 21.26 -15.40
C GLU A 307 15.18 22.11 -14.15
N GLU A 308 14.31 23.10 -13.95
CA GLU A 308 14.30 23.95 -12.78
C GLU A 308 13.96 23.16 -11.51
N HIS A 309 12.99 22.26 -11.59
CA HIS A 309 12.66 21.35 -10.49
C HIS A 309 13.83 20.43 -10.14
N LEU A 310 14.47 19.83 -11.15
CA LEU A 310 15.64 18.98 -10.92
C LEU A 310 16.79 19.80 -10.33
N CYS A 311 17.09 20.99 -10.85
CA CYS A 311 18.11 21.87 -10.24
C CYS A 311 17.88 22.06 -8.74
N ARG A 312 16.66 22.41 -8.33
CA ARG A 312 16.32 22.59 -6.91
C ARG A 312 16.44 21.31 -6.08
N LEU A 313 16.07 20.15 -6.63
CA LEU A 313 16.26 18.85 -5.97
C LEU A 313 17.75 18.61 -5.69
N PHE A 314 18.61 18.81 -6.71
CA PHE A 314 20.06 18.62 -6.60
C PHE A 314 20.71 19.65 -5.66
N ASP A 315 20.28 20.91 -5.70
CA ASP A 315 20.77 21.95 -4.79
C ASP A 315 20.38 21.64 -3.33
N SER A 316 19.16 21.16 -3.11
CA SER A 316 18.70 20.73 -1.78
C SER A 316 19.50 19.51 -1.27
N ALA A 317 19.74 18.51 -2.13
CA ALA A 317 20.55 17.35 -1.78
C ALA A 317 22.00 17.75 -1.46
N LYS A 318 22.55 18.69 -2.23
CA LYS A 318 23.89 19.26 -2.00
C LYS A 318 23.97 20.03 -0.69
N ALA A 319 22.96 20.84 -0.36
CA ALA A 319 22.88 21.58 0.91
C ALA A 319 22.87 20.64 2.12
N LEU A 320 22.23 19.47 1.98
CA LEU A 320 22.22 18.42 2.99
C LEU A 320 23.42 17.46 2.90
N ALA A 321 24.43 17.76 2.08
CA ALA A 321 25.64 16.96 1.87
C ALA A 321 25.36 15.48 1.52
N PHE A 322 24.40 15.23 0.63
CA PHE A 322 24.18 13.88 0.10
C PHE A 322 25.39 13.43 -0.71
N SER A 323 25.78 12.16 -0.55
CA SER A 323 26.78 11.49 -1.37
C SER A 323 26.10 10.47 -2.29
N ASN A 324 26.76 10.08 -3.38
CA ASN A 324 26.25 9.09 -4.33
C ASN A 324 24.83 9.41 -4.85
N VAL A 325 24.56 10.70 -5.08
CA VAL A 325 23.30 11.17 -5.66
C VAL A 325 23.20 10.66 -7.11
N PRO A 326 22.05 10.09 -7.54
CA PRO A 326 21.88 9.66 -8.92
C PRO A 326 22.06 10.84 -9.88
N THR A 327 22.61 10.56 -11.07
CA THR A 327 22.78 11.60 -12.10
C THR A 327 21.42 12.14 -12.55
N ARG A 328 21.43 13.38 -13.07
CA ARG A 328 20.22 14.01 -13.61
C ARG A 328 19.53 13.14 -14.67
N GLN A 329 20.30 12.45 -15.52
CA GLN A 329 19.75 11.55 -16.53
C GLN A 329 19.07 10.34 -15.89
N GLN A 330 19.68 9.71 -14.87
CA GLN A 330 19.05 8.59 -14.17
C GLN A 330 17.72 8.99 -13.51
N VAL A 331 17.64 10.19 -12.93
CA VAL A 331 16.39 10.71 -12.36
C VAL A 331 15.33 10.91 -13.43
N LYS A 332 15.69 11.49 -14.59
CA LYS A 332 14.77 11.64 -15.73
C LYS A 332 14.28 10.29 -16.25
N ASP A 333 15.19 9.33 -16.42
CA ASP A 333 14.86 7.99 -16.92
C ASP A 333 13.86 7.29 -15.99
N ALA A 334 14.06 7.39 -14.67
CA ALA A 334 13.13 6.86 -13.68
C ALA A 334 11.74 7.53 -13.79
N ILE A 335 11.70 8.86 -13.91
CA ILE A 335 10.45 9.61 -14.09
C ILE A 335 9.71 9.16 -15.36
N PHE A 336 10.38 9.14 -16.50
CA PHE A 336 9.76 8.80 -17.78
C PHE A 336 9.33 7.34 -17.84
N LYS A 337 10.15 6.40 -17.35
CA LYS A 337 9.75 4.99 -17.27
C LYS A 337 8.51 4.81 -16.41
N THR A 338 8.40 5.52 -15.29
CA THR A 338 7.22 5.47 -14.41
C THR A 338 5.97 5.99 -15.12
N LEU A 339 6.06 7.13 -15.80
CA LEU A 339 4.92 7.70 -16.53
C LEU A 339 4.47 6.80 -17.69
N ILE A 340 5.42 6.30 -18.50
CA ILE A 340 5.13 5.43 -19.63
C ILE A 340 4.49 4.12 -19.17
N SER A 341 5.00 3.51 -18.09
CA SER A 341 4.46 2.25 -17.55
C SER A 341 3.03 2.37 -17.05
N ASN A 342 2.60 3.58 -16.64
CA ASN A 342 1.23 3.87 -16.21
C ASN A 342 0.35 4.52 -17.30
N GLY A 343 0.87 4.79 -18.50
CA GLY A 343 0.13 5.52 -19.54
C GLY A 343 -0.24 6.97 -19.15
N MET A 344 0.60 7.61 -18.33
CA MET A 344 0.34 8.91 -17.71
C MET A 344 0.92 10.06 -18.55
N PHE A 345 0.08 10.66 -19.40
CA PHE A 345 0.49 11.73 -20.31
C PHE A 345 -0.16 13.09 -20.02
N ASP A 346 -1.18 13.17 -19.17
CA ASP A 346 -1.85 14.43 -18.84
C ASP A 346 -2.51 14.37 -17.45
N ASP A 347 -2.71 15.54 -16.82
CA ASP A 347 -3.33 15.71 -15.49
C ASP A 347 -2.73 14.81 -14.38
N VAL A 348 -1.40 14.69 -14.41
CA VAL A 348 -0.63 13.87 -13.45
C VAL A 348 0.19 14.76 -12.54
N HIS A 349 0.21 14.41 -11.26
CA HIS A 349 1.13 14.96 -10.27
C HIS A 349 2.17 13.92 -9.91
N ILE A 350 3.44 14.32 -9.88
CA ILE A 350 4.55 13.46 -9.48
C ILE A 350 5.11 14.00 -8.16
N ARG A 351 5.07 13.17 -7.12
CA ARG A 351 5.88 13.37 -5.91
C ARG A 351 7.20 12.64 -6.12
N LEU A 352 8.22 13.40 -6.50
CA LEU A 352 9.59 12.93 -6.64
C LEU A 352 10.29 13.06 -5.29
N THR A 353 10.85 12.00 -4.74
CA THR A 353 11.56 12.04 -3.44
C THR A 353 12.91 11.36 -3.58
N LEU A 354 13.95 11.96 -3.01
CA LEU A 354 15.28 11.37 -2.89
C LEU A 354 15.64 11.31 -1.41
N THR A 355 15.68 10.10 -0.86
CA THR A 355 16.17 9.87 0.50
C THR A 355 17.69 9.69 0.47
N ARG A 356 18.36 9.94 1.61
CA ARG A 356 19.77 9.55 1.76
C ARG A 356 19.97 8.03 1.74
N GLY A 357 18.88 7.28 1.83
CA GLY A 357 18.81 5.83 1.67
C GLY A 357 18.85 5.07 2.98
N LYS A 358 18.93 3.74 2.84
CA LYS A 358 19.06 2.79 3.94
C LYS A 358 20.34 3.02 4.74
N LYS A 359 20.24 2.95 6.07
CA LYS A 359 21.38 2.90 6.99
C LYS A 359 21.75 1.46 7.34
N GLU A 360 23.04 1.22 7.63
CA GLU A 360 23.53 -0.07 8.16
C GLU A 360 22.95 -0.37 9.55
N THR A 361 22.78 0.66 10.37
CA THR A 361 22.15 0.58 11.70
C THR A 361 21.40 1.86 12.04
N SER A 362 20.60 1.82 13.10
CA SER A 362 19.89 2.99 13.60
C SER A 362 20.86 4.05 14.12
N GLY A 363 20.68 5.30 13.71
CA GLY A 363 21.52 6.40 14.19
C GLY A 363 21.42 7.69 13.37
N MET A 364 21.80 8.81 13.99
CA MET A 364 21.68 10.14 13.37
C MET A 364 22.73 10.42 12.29
N SER A 365 23.92 9.81 12.38
CA SER A 365 25.03 10.13 11.48
C SER A 365 24.73 9.74 10.02
N PRO A 366 24.91 10.64 9.04
CA PRO A 366 24.89 10.31 7.61
C PRO A 366 25.96 9.31 7.17
N ALA A 367 27.02 9.12 7.97
CA ALA A 367 28.07 8.14 7.67
C ALA A 367 27.55 6.68 7.65
N LEU A 368 26.38 6.43 8.25
CA LEU A 368 25.73 5.12 8.26
C LEU A 368 25.01 4.79 6.94
N ASN A 369 24.87 5.76 6.02
CA ASN A 369 24.19 5.62 4.73
C ASN A 369 25.15 5.02 3.67
N LEU A 370 25.44 3.73 3.80
CA LEU A 370 26.40 3.04 2.93
C LEU A 370 25.78 2.37 1.69
N TYR A 371 24.45 2.32 1.59
CA TYR A 371 23.72 1.66 0.51
C TYR A 371 23.36 2.59 -0.66
N GLY A 372 23.74 3.87 -0.60
CA GLY A 372 23.37 4.88 -1.60
C GLY A 372 21.98 5.47 -1.40
N CYS A 373 21.65 6.50 -2.18
CA CYS A 373 20.36 7.19 -2.10
C CYS A 373 19.20 6.32 -2.61
N THR A 374 17.99 6.50 -2.07
CA THR A 374 16.78 5.86 -2.60
C THR A 374 15.92 6.88 -3.32
N LEU A 375 15.77 6.72 -4.64
CA LEU A 375 14.89 7.54 -5.48
C LEU A 375 13.48 6.96 -5.47
N ILE A 376 12.47 7.81 -5.29
CA ILE A 376 11.06 7.44 -5.29
C ILE A 376 10.35 8.34 -6.31
N VAL A 377 9.63 7.71 -7.25
CA VAL A 377 8.76 8.42 -8.21
C VAL A 377 7.33 7.93 -8.01
N LEU A 378 6.53 8.73 -7.30
CA LEU A 378 5.10 8.50 -7.14
C LEU A 378 4.33 9.43 -8.09
N ALA A 379 3.85 8.88 -9.20
CA ALA A 379 2.98 9.57 -10.15
C ALA A 379 1.52 9.13 -9.94
N GLU A 380 0.60 10.08 -9.84
CA GLU A 380 -0.83 9.82 -9.66
C GLU A 380 -1.67 10.77 -10.53
N TRP A 381 -2.79 10.28 -11.06
CA TRP A 381 -3.82 11.17 -11.61
C TRP A 381 -4.38 12.01 -10.48
N LYS A 382 -4.30 13.34 -10.63
CA LYS A 382 -4.68 14.27 -9.57
C LYS A 382 -5.09 15.61 -10.16
N SER A 383 -6.34 16.00 -9.98
CA SER A 383 -6.81 17.35 -10.31
C SER A 383 -6.16 18.40 -9.39
N PRO A 384 -6.11 19.67 -9.80
CA PRO A 384 -5.75 20.78 -8.92
C PRO A 384 -6.57 20.76 -7.62
N ILE A 385 -5.95 21.16 -6.50
CA ILE A 385 -6.58 21.06 -5.17
C ILE A 385 -7.74 22.06 -5.02
N TYR A 386 -7.64 23.23 -5.63
CA TYR A 386 -8.59 24.32 -5.42
C TYR A 386 -9.45 24.56 -6.66
N GLU A 387 -10.75 24.77 -6.42
CA GLU A 387 -11.68 25.33 -7.40
C GLU A 387 -11.40 26.84 -7.53
N ASN A 388 -10.41 27.22 -8.35
CA ASN A 388 -9.96 28.63 -8.47
C ASN A 388 -11.06 29.64 -8.89
N ASP A 389 -12.26 29.18 -9.25
CA ASP A 389 -13.44 29.99 -9.57
C ASP A 389 -14.20 30.50 -8.34
N LYS A 390 -14.04 29.86 -7.17
CA LYS A 390 -14.65 30.33 -5.91
C LYS A 390 -13.69 31.14 -5.04
N GLY A 391 -12.39 30.94 -5.25
CA GLY A 391 -11.34 31.47 -4.39
C GLY A 391 -11.25 30.76 -3.05
N ILE A 392 -10.15 30.98 -2.35
CA ILE A 392 -9.81 30.29 -1.10
C ILE A 392 -9.87 31.24 0.10
N THR A 393 -10.14 30.66 1.27
CA THR A 393 -10.10 31.32 2.57
C THR A 393 -8.82 30.94 3.32
N LEU A 394 -8.13 31.94 3.84
CA LEU A 394 -6.92 31.76 4.63
C LEU A 394 -7.11 32.14 6.10
N VAL A 395 -6.35 31.48 6.96
CA VAL A 395 -6.15 31.87 8.37
C VAL A 395 -4.66 32.01 8.66
N THR A 396 -4.28 32.90 9.55
CA THR A 396 -2.90 33.03 10.02
C THR A 396 -2.62 31.99 11.10
N ALA A 397 -1.62 31.14 10.84
CA ALA A 397 -1.15 30.17 11.80
C ALA A 397 -0.31 30.82 12.92
N THR A 398 -0.42 30.27 14.11
CA THR A 398 0.48 30.54 15.22
C THR A 398 1.86 29.91 15.00
N THR A 399 1.91 28.76 14.32
CA THR A 399 3.18 28.13 13.92
C THR A 399 3.98 29.03 12.97
N ARG A 400 5.22 29.36 13.36
CA ARG A 400 6.15 30.16 12.55
C ARG A 400 6.89 29.31 11.53
N ARG A 401 7.23 29.91 10.39
CA ARG A 401 7.95 29.22 9.32
C ARG A 401 9.42 28.99 9.71
N ASN A 402 9.98 27.86 9.29
CA ASN A 402 11.36 27.53 9.61
C ASN A 402 12.34 28.60 9.09
N SER A 403 13.32 28.93 9.93
CA SER A 403 14.35 29.92 9.62
C SER A 403 15.64 29.26 9.13
N PRO A 404 16.51 30.01 8.42
CA PRO A 404 17.88 29.58 8.15
C PRO A 404 18.72 29.25 9.41
N ASN A 405 18.31 29.72 10.59
CA ASN A 405 19.00 29.41 11.85
C ASN A 405 18.66 28.01 12.40
N ASN A 406 17.64 27.35 11.86
CA ASN A 406 17.20 26.03 12.31
C ASN A 406 17.23 25.03 11.16
N LEU A 407 16.28 25.16 10.23
CA LEU A 407 16.14 24.31 9.07
C LEU A 407 15.67 25.17 7.91
N ASP A 408 16.61 25.61 7.06
CA ASP A 408 16.30 26.60 6.02
C ASP A 408 15.22 26.10 5.07
N SER A 409 14.11 26.85 5.00
CA SER A 409 12.97 26.59 4.12
C SER A 409 13.31 26.62 2.63
N LYS A 410 14.49 27.12 2.25
CA LYS A 410 15.02 27.05 0.87
C LYS A 410 15.42 25.62 0.47
N ILE A 411 15.74 24.76 1.44
CA ILE A 411 15.96 23.35 1.19
C ILE A 411 14.60 22.68 1.06
N HIS A 412 14.31 22.06 -0.09
CA HIS A 412 13.05 21.38 -0.31
C HIS A 412 13.06 19.98 0.35
N HIS A 413 13.10 19.95 1.68
CA HIS A 413 13.27 18.78 2.53
C HIS A 413 11.94 18.11 2.92
N ASN A 414 12.00 16.85 3.38
CA ASN A 414 10.81 16.09 3.82
C ASN A 414 10.33 16.38 5.25
N ASN A 415 11.03 17.23 6.01
CA ASN A 415 10.64 17.61 7.38
C ASN A 415 9.47 18.62 7.40
N LEU A 416 8.31 18.19 6.91
CA LEU A 416 7.12 19.00 6.69
C LEU A 416 6.21 19.11 7.94
N LEU A 417 6.65 18.64 9.11
CA LEU A 417 5.84 18.74 10.32
C LEU A 417 5.50 20.20 10.68
N ASN A 418 6.43 21.15 10.43
CA ASN A 418 6.19 22.58 10.56
C ASN A 418 4.98 23.04 9.73
N ASN A 419 4.93 22.63 8.46
CA ASN A 419 3.85 22.93 7.52
C ASN A 419 2.55 22.20 7.89
N ILE A 420 2.64 20.93 8.32
CA ILE A 420 1.48 20.11 8.69
C ILE A 420 0.79 20.68 9.93
N ILE A 421 1.55 21.14 10.93
CA ILE A 421 0.96 21.79 12.13
C ILE A 421 0.19 23.05 11.72
N ALA A 422 0.76 23.90 10.86
CA ALA A 422 0.04 25.05 10.34
C ALA A 422 -1.23 24.66 9.56
N LYS A 423 -1.18 23.57 8.78
CA LYS A 423 -2.38 23.04 8.09
C LYS A 423 -3.44 22.51 9.06
N ILE A 424 -3.04 21.90 10.19
CA ILE A 424 -3.96 21.48 11.25
C ILE A 424 -4.67 22.70 11.85
N GLU A 425 -3.94 23.79 12.13
CA GLU A 425 -4.53 25.05 12.57
C GLU A 425 -5.53 25.60 11.55
N GLY A 426 -5.17 25.58 10.26
CA GLY A 426 -6.06 25.94 9.14
C GLY A 426 -7.35 25.13 9.11
N ASN A 427 -7.23 23.80 9.20
CA ASN A 427 -8.38 22.90 9.21
C ASN A 427 -9.30 23.16 10.42
N ASN A 428 -8.73 23.36 11.61
CA ASN A 428 -9.51 23.66 12.83
C ASN A 428 -10.24 25.01 12.74
N ALA A 429 -9.72 25.94 11.95
CA ALA A 429 -10.37 27.21 11.65
C ALA A 429 -11.33 27.16 10.45
N ASN A 430 -11.53 25.98 9.83
CA ASN A 430 -12.28 25.81 8.58
C ASN A 430 -11.79 26.71 7.43
N ALA A 431 -10.46 26.90 7.34
CA ALA A 431 -9.80 27.60 6.25
C ALA A 431 -9.16 26.60 5.26
N ASP A 432 -9.07 27.00 3.99
CA ASP A 432 -8.50 26.19 2.91
C ASP A 432 -6.99 26.05 3.04
N ASP A 433 -6.30 27.10 3.50
CA ASP A 433 -4.85 27.11 3.75
C ASP A 433 -4.50 28.03 4.92
N ALA A 434 -3.28 27.91 5.45
CA ALA A 434 -2.81 28.73 6.57
C ALA A 434 -1.59 29.59 6.20
N ILE A 435 -1.67 30.90 6.43
CA ILE A 435 -0.56 31.85 6.30
C ILE A 435 0.41 31.64 7.46
N MET A 436 1.69 31.44 7.14
CA MET A 436 2.77 31.33 8.11
C MET A 436 3.59 32.62 8.14
N LEU A 437 3.92 33.07 9.34
CA LEU A 437 4.77 34.24 9.56
C LEU A 437 6.23 33.83 9.82
N ASP A 438 7.16 34.73 9.50
CA ASP A 438 8.55 34.63 9.91
C ASP A 438 8.73 34.96 11.41
N LYS A 439 9.97 34.80 11.92
CA LYS A 439 10.29 35.04 13.32
C LYS A 439 10.07 36.48 13.79
N ASP A 440 10.04 37.45 12.87
CA ASP A 440 9.87 38.87 13.16
C ASP A 440 8.42 39.34 12.92
N GLY A 441 7.52 38.42 12.55
CA GLY A 441 6.10 38.69 12.35
C GLY A 441 5.70 39.14 10.95
N TYR A 442 6.59 39.08 9.96
CA TYR A 442 6.24 39.35 8.56
C TYR A 442 5.71 38.09 7.89
N VAL A 443 4.89 38.25 6.86
CA VAL A 443 4.34 37.11 6.10
C VAL A 443 5.48 36.43 5.33
N SER A 444 5.53 35.09 5.43
CA SER A 444 6.52 34.26 4.73
C SER A 444 5.90 33.59 3.51
N GLU A 445 5.02 32.62 3.73
CA GLU A 445 4.27 31.87 2.74
C GLU A 445 3.07 31.19 3.43
N THR A 446 2.25 30.44 2.71
CA THR A 446 1.28 29.52 3.35
C THR A 446 1.95 28.19 3.69
N ASN A 447 1.27 27.28 4.38
CA ASN A 447 1.82 25.95 4.63
C ASN A 447 2.18 25.16 3.36
N ALA A 448 1.64 25.48 2.19
CA ALA A 448 1.87 24.73 0.95
C ALA A 448 2.21 25.57 -0.29
N SER A 449 2.16 26.90 -0.23
CA SER A 449 2.25 27.78 -1.42
C SER A 449 2.80 29.16 -1.09
N ASN A 450 3.53 29.77 -2.02
CA ASN A 450 3.92 31.18 -1.89
C ASN A 450 2.69 32.09 -2.03
N ILE A 451 2.78 33.33 -1.57
CA ILE A 451 1.65 34.26 -1.52
C ILE A 451 2.03 35.63 -2.06
N PHE A 452 1.10 36.30 -2.71
CA PHE A 452 1.25 37.67 -3.19
C PHE A 452 0.03 38.51 -2.79
N LEU A 453 0.23 39.82 -2.78
CA LEU A 453 -0.84 40.80 -2.71
C LEU A 453 -0.80 41.75 -3.88
N VAL A 454 -1.94 42.38 -4.12
CA VAL A 454 -2.13 43.50 -5.02
C VAL A 454 -2.65 44.67 -4.21
N ARG A 455 -2.03 45.84 -4.37
CA ARG A 455 -2.52 47.08 -3.77
C ARG A 455 -2.26 48.26 -4.69
N LYS A 456 -3.32 49.01 -5.02
CA LYS A 456 -3.29 50.17 -5.93
C LYS A 456 -2.59 49.83 -7.26
N GLY A 457 -2.94 48.67 -7.83
CA GLY A 457 -2.38 48.17 -9.09
C GLY A 457 -0.92 47.70 -9.03
N ARG A 458 -0.32 47.60 -7.84
CA ARG A 458 1.05 47.12 -7.63
C ARG A 458 1.04 45.73 -7.01
N VAL A 459 1.84 44.84 -7.57
CA VAL A 459 2.00 43.45 -7.10
C VAL A 459 3.18 43.38 -6.13
N ALA A 460 3.00 42.70 -5.00
CA ALA A 460 4.09 42.42 -4.07
C ALA A 460 4.05 40.97 -3.56
N THR A 461 5.23 40.40 -3.31
CA THR A 461 5.40 39.08 -2.68
C THR A 461 6.41 39.20 -1.55
N PRO A 462 6.30 38.39 -0.48
CA PRO A 462 7.36 38.24 0.51
C PRO A 462 8.70 37.94 -0.16
N HIS A 463 9.76 38.56 0.34
CA HIS A 463 11.14 38.19 0.01
C HIS A 463 11.43 36.78 0.51
N ALA A 464 12.23 36.03 -0.25
CA ALA A 464 12.54 34.63 0.03
C ALA A 464 13.49 34.40 1.24
N ASP A 465 13.32 35.16 2.32
CA ASP A 465 14.11 35.04 3.55
C ASP A 465 13.75 33.76 4.32
N TYR A 466 12.44 33.48 4.46
CA TYR A 466 11.87 32.39 5.26
C TYR A 466 10.95 31.44 4.48
N CYS A 467 10.84 31.58 3.15
CA CYS A 467 10.00 30.72 2.33
C CYS A 467 10.81 29.95 1.27
N LEU A 468 10.19 28.95 0.67
CA LEU A 468 10.77 28.25 -0.47
C LEU A 468 10.71 29.17 -1.71
N PRO A 469 11.81 29.40 -2.46
CA PRO A 469 11.77 30.12 -3.72
C PRO A 469 11.05 29.26 -4.78
N GLY A 470 9.72 29.38 -4.84
CA GLY A 470 8.88 28.55 -5.69
C GLY A 470 9.11 28.79 -7.18
N ILE A 471 9.12 27.72 -7.98
CA ILE A 471 9.22 27.79 -9.44
C ILE A 471 7.97 28.44 -10.04
N THR A 472 6.78 28.12 -9.51
CA THR A 472 5.53 28.79 -9.89
C THR A 472 5.57 30.27 -9.51
N ARG A 473 6.11 30.62 -8.34
CA ARG A 473 6.32 32.01 -7.93
C ARG A 473 7.20 32.77 -8.91
N ALA A 474 8.37 32.22 -9.27
CA ALA A 474 9.25 32.83 -10.27
C ALA A 474 8.53 33.01 -11.62
N THR A 475 7.82 31.99 -12.09
CA THR A 475 7.03 32.05 -13.33
C THR A 475 5.98 33.16 -13.28
N VAL A 476 5.26 33.31 -12.16
CA VAL A 476 4.25 34.36 -11.99
C VAL A 476 4.89 35.75 -11.92
N MET A 477 6.06 35.88 -11.28
CA MET A 477 6.82 37.13 -11.29
C MET A 477 7.20 37.55 -12.72
N ASP A 478 7.69 36.62 -13.53
CA ASP A 478 8.01 36.88 -14.94
C ASP A 478 6.77 37.30 -15.75
N LEU A 479 5.62 36.65 -15.51
CA LEU A 479 4.36 37.00 -16.15
C LEU A 479 3.87 38.40 -15.75
N VAL A 480 3.95 38.75 -14.46
CA VAL A 480 3.57 40.08 -13.96
C VAL A 480 4.41 41.17 -14.63
N ILE A 481 5.73 40.97 -14.74
CA ILE A 481 6.63 41.91 -15.42
C ILE A 481 6.28 42.00 -16.92
N LYS A 482 6.01 40.86 -17.57
CA LYS A 482 5.65 40.81 -19.00
C LYS A 482 4.34 41.54 -19.31
N GLU A 483 3.36 41.50 -18.40
CA GLU A 483 2.10 42.23 -18.49
C GLU A 483 2.25 43.74 -18.16
N GLY A 484 3.49 44.23 -17.95
CA GLY A 484 3.77 45.64 -17.68
C GLY A 484 3.35 46.09 -16.28
N LEU A 485 3.16 45.16 -15.34
CA LEU A 485 2.77 45.46 -13.97
C LEU A 485 4.00 45.68 -13.08
N PHE A 486 3.85 46.56 -12.09
CA PHE A 486 4.90 46.76 -11.09
C PHE A 486 4.92 45.59 -10.11
N LEU A 487 6.10 44.96 -9.99
CA LEU A 487 6.36 43.87 -9.06
C LEU A 487 7.41 44.29 -8.04
N GLN A 488 7.14 44.03 -6.75
CA GLN A 488 8.10 44.23 -5.67
C GLN A 488 8.25 42.98 -4.81
N GLU A 489 9.49 42.55 -4.63
CA GLU A 489 9.84 41.57 -3.61
C GLU A 489 10.33 42.31 -2.35
N ARG A 490 9.65 42.11 -1.22
CA ARG A 490 9.99 42.78 0.06
C ARG A 490 9.38 42.08 1.25
N ARG A 491 9.74 42.52 2.46
CA ARG A 491 9.00 42.14 3.68
C ARG A 491 7.62 42.79 3.67
N ILE A 492 6.61 42.01 4.03
CA ILE A 492 5.19 42.43 3.99
C ILE A 492 4.56 42.05 5.32
N SER A 493 3.94 43.02 5.98
CA SER A 493 3.23 42.80 7.24
C SER A 493 1.85 42.19 7.00
N LEU A 494 1.30 41.53 8.02
CA LEU A 494 -0.03 40.92 7.90
C LEU A 494 -1.15 41.95 7.65
N SER A 495 -1.02 43.16 8.20
CA SER A 495 -1.98 44.25 7.99
C SER A 495 -2.04 44.72 6.52
N GLU A 496 -0.94 44.61 5.78
CA GLU A 496 -0.94 44.89 4.34
C GLU A 496 -1.72 43.84 3.55
N PHE A 497 -1.67 42.57 3.94
CA PHE A 497 -2.52 41.53 3.36
C PHE A 497 -3.99 41.73 3.69
N HIS A 498 -4.31 42.07 4.95
CA HIS A 498 -5.69 42.36 5.36
C HIS A 498 -6.30 43.56 4.65
N THR A 499 -5.48 44.48 4.15
CA THR A 499 -5.93 45.68 3.42
C THR A 499 -5.63 45.62 1.93
N SER A 500 -5.28 44.45 1.39
CA SER A 500 -5.01 44.27 -0.03
C SER A 500 -6.29 44.38 -0.88
N ASP A 501 -6.11 44.80 -2.14
CA ASP A 501 -7.21 44.85 -3.12
C ASP A 501 -7.44 43.45 -3.71
N GLU A 502 -6.36 42.68 -3.90
CA GLU A 502 -6.40 41.25 -4.26
C GLU A 502 -5.27 40.51 -3.52
N ALA A 503 -5.45 39.21 -3.30
CA ALA A 503 -4.39 38.32 -2.87
C ALA A 503 -4.49 36.98 -3.62
N TRP A 504 -3.35 36.33 -3.84
CA TRP A 504 -3.32 35.01 -4.46
C TRP A 504 -2.19 34.14 -3.90
N THR A 505 -2.42 32.84 -3.87
CA THR A 505 -1.39 31.84 -3.57
C THR A 505 -0.92 31.17 -4.85
N VAL A 506 0.35 30.75 -4.87
CA VAL A 506 0.95 30.05 -6.00
C VAL A 506 1.72 28.81 -5.59
N GLY A 507 1.50 27.74 -6.33
CA GLY A 507 2.17 26.46 -6.11
C GLY A 507 1.98 25.51 -7.28
N THR A 508 2.70 24.39 -7.28
CA THR A 508 2.63 23.44 -8.40
C THR A 508 1.25 22.77 -8.52
N ILE A 509 0.60 22.43 -7.39
CA ILE A 509 -0.73 21.78 -7.41
C ILE A 509 -1.87 22.79 -7.33
N GLY A 510 -1.74 23.83 -6.50
CA GLY A 510 -2.74 24.91 -6.39
C GLY A 510 -2.71 25.91 -7.56
N GLU A 511 -1.73 25.77 -8.46
CA GLU A 511 -1.50 26.68 -9.58
C GLU A 511 -1.46 28.14 -9.12
N LEU A 512 -2.37 28.99 -9.60
CA LEU A 512 -2.54 30.36 -9.15
C LEU A 512 -3.97 30.49 -8.57
N SER A 513 -4.09 30.50 -7.25
CA SER A 513 -5.37 30.44 -6.55
C SER A 513 -5.73 31.81 -5.94
N PRO A 514 -6.89 32.41 -6.29
CA PRO A 514 -7.32 33.68 -5.71
C PRO A 514 -7.73 33.50 -4.25
N VAL A 515 -7.43 34.48 -3.41
CA VAL A 515 -7.80 34.52 -1.99
C VAL A 515 -8.89 35.57 -1.79
N VAL A 516 -10.02 35.15 -1.25
CA VAL A 516 -11.20 36.02 -1.05
C VAL A 516 -11.38 36.45 0.41
N LYS A 517 -10.74 35.75 1.35
CA LYS A 517 -10.89 36.01 2.78
C LYS A 517 -9.64 35.63 3.56
N ILE A 518 -9.21 36.48 4.49
CA ILE A 518 -8.05 36.27 5.38
C ILE A 518 -8.46 36.61 6.82
N ASP A 519 -8.31 35.68 7.76
CA ASP A 519 -8.57 35.92 9.19
C ASP A 519 -9.96 36.49 9.49
N GLY A 520 -10.99 36.03 8.76
CA GLY A 520 -12.34 36.56 8.90
C GLY A 520 -12.64 37.82 8.09
N ARG A 521 -11.63 38.46 7.46
CA ARG A 521 -11.76 39.71 6.71
C ARG A 521 -11.84 39.44 5.22
N THR A 522 -12.82 40.06 4.55
CA THR A 522 -12.92 40.03 3.08
C THR A 522 -11.73 40.74 2.45
N VAL A 523 -11.12 40.10 1.45
CA VAL A 523 -10.08 40.73 0.61
C VAL A 523 -10.78 41.45 -0.54
N GLY A 524 -10.46 42.73 -0.76
CA GLY A 524 -11.14 43.54 -1.77
C GLY A 524 -12.66 43.55 -1.57
N ASP A 525 -13.40 43.14 -2.60
CA ASP A 525 -14.86 42.97 -2.60
C ASP A 525 -15.32 41.52 -2.37
N GLY A 526 -14.38 40.60 -2.11
CA GLY A 526 -14.65 39.16 -1.93
C GLY A 526 -14.80 38.40 -3.25
N CYS A 527 -14.57 39.04 -4.38
CA CYS A 527 -14.58 38.43 -5.70
C CYS A 527 -13.15 38.18 -6.22
N ILE A 528 -13.05 37.43 -7.31
CA ILE A 528 -11.78 37.28 -8.03
C ILE A 528 -11.42 38.61 -8.69
N GLY A 529 -10.29 39.17 -8.30
CA GLY A 529 -9.89 40.50 -8.76
C GLY A 529 -9.46 40.58 -10.24
N PRO A 530 -9.47 41.79 -10.81
CA PRO A 530 -9.18 42.01 -12.24
C PRO A 530 -7.72 41.76 -12.63
N LEU A 531 -6.75 41.91 -11.74
CA LEU A 531 -5.35 41.58 -12.06
C LEU A 531 -5.14 40.07 -12.08
N ARG A 532 -5.91 39.34 -11.28
CA ARG A 532 -5.89 37.88 -11.31
C ARG A 532 -6.37 37.35 -12.66
N THR A 533 -7.41 37.94 -13.25
CA THR A 533 -7.99 37.48 -14.53
C THR A 533 -7.10 37.76 -15.73
N LYS A 534 -6.18 38.74 -15.64
CA LYS A 534 -5.15 39.00 -16.67
C LYS A 534 -4.08 37.93 -16.73
N LEU A 535 -3.84 37.23 -15.62
CA LEU A 535 -2.85 36.15 -15.56
C LEU A 535 -3.51 34.81 -15.92
N PRO A 536 -2.89 33.97 -16.76
CA PRO A 536 -3.47 32.67 -17.11
C PRO A 536 -3.76 31.83 -15.86
N ARG A 537 -4.91 31.13 -15.85
CA ARG A 537 -5.36 30.32 -14.68
C ARG A 537 -4.27 29.34 -14.25
N CYS A 538 -3.72 28.71 -15.27
CA CYS A 538 -2.62 27.80 -15.21
C CYS A 538 -1.46 28.49 -15.95
N ALA A 539 -0.52 29.11 -15.23
CA ALA A 539 0.74 29.59 -15.81
C ALA A 539 1.48 28.48 -16.61
N VAL A 540 1.08 27.23 -16.37
CA VAL A 540 1.58 25.99 -16.95
C VAL A 540 0.91 25.59 -18.28
N LYS A 541 -0.34 26.00 -18.57
CA LYS A 541 -1.07 25.64 -19.81
C LYS A 541 -0.92 26.65 -20.95
N GLN A 542 0.00 27.62 -20.87
CA GLN A 542 0.32 28.39 -22.08
C GLN A 542 0.78 27.40 -23.17
N PRO A 543 0.22 27.46 -24.39
CA PRO A 543 0.82 26.77 -25.51
C PRO A 543 2.26 27.28 -25.60
N LEU A 544 3.23 26.38 -25.54
CA LEU A 544 4.65 26.63 -25.80
C LEU A 544 4.92 27.18 -27.23
N ALA A 545 3.91 27.65 -27.94
CA ALA A 545 4.02 28.22 -29.28
C ALA A 545 4.76 29.57 -29.28
N ASN A 546 4.86 30.30 -28.16
CA ASN A 546 5.45 31.64 -28.13
C ASN A 546 6.67 31.80 -27.18
N LEU A 547 7.24 30.70 -26.66
CA LEU A 547 8.44 30.74 -25.80
C LEU A 547 9.60 29.85 -26.30
N CYS A 548 9.43 29.16 -27.43
CA CYS A 548 10.52 28.53 -28.15
C CYS A 548 10.43 28.96 -29.61
N GLY A 549 11.49 29.60 -30.13
CA GLY A 549 11.63 29.80 -31.56
C GLY A 549 11.45 28.47 -32.28
N ASN A 550 10.72 28.53 -33.40
CA ASN A 550 10.46 27.45 -34.35
C ASN A 550 11.49 26.32 -34.30
N HIS A 551 11.07 25.16 -33.80
CA HIS A 551 11.26 23.83 -34.42
C HIS A 551 10.53 22.79 -33.55
N TYR A 552 10.23 21.63 -34.15
CA TYR A 552 9.54 20.46 -33.61
C TYR A 552 8.01 20.38 -33.84
N SER A 553 7.68 19.92 -35.05
CA SER A 553 6.43 19.22 -35.39
C SER A 553 6.34 17.87 -34.68
N GLY A 554 5.12 17.47 -34.34
CA GLY A 554 4.78 16.42 -33.37
C GLY A 554 5.04 14.95 -33.74
N GLU A 555 6.25 14.59 -34.16
CA GLU A 555 6.68 13.19 -34.29
C GLU A 555 8.01 12.85 -33.58
N SER A 556 8.53 13.75 -32.74
CA SER A 556 9.79 13.49 -32.01
C SER A 556 9.66 13.76 -30.51
N LEU A 557 9.09 12.81 -29.77
CA LEU A 557 9.15 12.75 -28.32
C LEU A 557 9.67 11.36 -27.93
N ILE A 558 11.00 11.23 -27.88
CA ILE A 558 11.86 10.38 -27.02
C ILE A 558 13.29 10.60 -27.56
N ARG A 559 14.02 11.54 -26.98
CA ARG A 559 15.50 11.68 -26.86
C ARG A 559 15.84 13.15 -26.62
N GLY A 560 16.32 13.45 -25.41
CA GLY A 560 16.76 14.78 -24.96
C GLY A 560 16.63 14.93 -23.45
#